data_AF-A0A521RT05-F1
#
_entry.id   AF-A0A521RT05-F1
#
_cell.length_a   1.000
_cell.length_b   1.000
_cell.length_c   1.000
_cell.angle_alpha   90.00
_cell.angle_beta   90.00
_cell.angle_gamma   90.00
#
_symmetry.space_group_name_H-M   'P 1'
#
loop_
_entity.id
_entity.type
_entity.pdbx_description
1 polymer ?
#
loop_
_entity_poly.entity_id
_entity_poly.type
_entity_poly.pdbx_seq_one_letter_code
_entity_poly.pdbx_strand_id
1 'polypeptide(L)'
;MERPEEKRRPGVLRSLWEWWQLVGKGIGDIQARVLLTFVLLSPFALAARWWSDPLVTKARTVKGWRTREQGDGTPKERAARQF
;
A
#
# COMPACT_ATOMS: atom_id res chain seq x y z
N MET A 1 13.73 -26.86 -59.97
CA MET A 1 12.55 -25.99 -59.75
C MET A 1 12.28 -25.96 -58.26
N GLU A 2 12.95 -25.06 -57.54
CA GLU A 2 12.74 -24.90 -56.10
C GLU A 2 11.62 -23.87 -55.90
N ARG A 3 10.53 -24.27 -55.25
CA ARG A 3 9.42 -23.37 -54.93
C ARG A 3 9.88 -22.44 -53.79
N PRO A 4 9.65 -21.12 -53.90
CA PRO A 4 10.01 -20.21 -52.82
C PRO A 4 9.14 -20.50 -51.61
N GLU A 5 9.79 -20.72 -50.47
CA GLU A 5 9.18 -20.85 -49.14
C GLU A 5 8.27 -19.66 -48.86
N GLU A 6 6.96 -19.88 -48.97
CA GLU A 6 5.95 -18.88 -48.66
C GLU A 6 5.92 -18.67 -47.15
N LYS A 7 6.70 -17.69 -46.68
CA LYS A 7 6.73 -17.21 -45.30
C LYS A 7 5.33 -16.72 -44.91
N ARG A 8 4.51 -17.61 -44.37
CA ARG A 8 3.19 -17.26 -43.82
C ARG A 8 3.41 -16.29 -42.67
N ARG A 9 3.16 -15.00 -42.92
CA ARG A 9 3.13 -14.00 -41.85
C ARG A 9 2.05 -14.44 -40.85
N PRO A 10 2.32 -14.42 -39.53
CA PRO A 10 1.27 -14.68 -38.55
C PRO A 10 0.14 -13.68 -38.83
N GLY A 11 -1.09 -14.20 -38.94
CA GLY A 11 -2.25 -13.36 -39.17
C GLY A 11 -2.34 -12.28 -38.08
N VAL A 12 -2.85 -11.11 -38.44
CA VAL A 12 -2.95 -9.95 -37.54
C VAL A 12 -3.64 -10.32 -36.21
N LEU A 13 -4.64 -11.21 -36.25
CA LEU A 13 -5.29 -11.76 -35.06
C LEU A 13 -4.34 -12.51 -34.12
N ARG A 14 -3.40 -13.29 -34.67
CA ARG A 14 -2.48 -14.10 -33.88
C ARG A 14 -1.45 -13.22 -33.17
N SER A 15 -0.98 -12.16 -33.84
CA SER A 15 -0.10 -11.17 -33.24
C SER A 15 -0.80 -10.37 -32.14
N LEU A 16 -2.05 -9.96 -32.35
CA LEU A 16 -2.85 -9.29 -31.31
C LEU A 16 -3.08 -10.20 -30.09
N TRP A 17 -3.33 -11.48 -30.33
CA TRP A 17 -3.55 -12.47 -29.28
C TRP A 17 -2.29 -12.70 -28.43
N GLU A 18 -1.13 -12.85 -29.07
CA GLU A 18 0.15 -12.97 -28.38
C GLU A 18 0.46 -11.72 -27.54
N TRP A 19 0.17 -10.54 -28.08
CA TRP A 19 0.32 -9.28 -27.34
C TRP A 19 -0.64 -9.19 -26.14
N TRP A 20 -1.90 -9.59 -26.32
CA TRP A 20 -2.89 -9.64 -25.24
C TRP A 20 -2.46 -10.57 -24.10
N GLN A 21 -1.90 -11.73 -24.43
CA GLN A 21 -1.36 -12.66 -23.43
C GLN A 21 -0.17 -12.08 -22.66
N LEU A 22 0.72 -11.33 -23.34
CA LEU A 22 1.83 -10.64 -22.70
C LEU A 22 1.35 -9.57 -21.71
N VAL A 23 0.32 -8.81 -22.09
CA VAL A 23 -0.33 -7.83 -21.20
C VAL A 23 -0.93 -8.53 -19.99
N GLY A 24 -1.67 -9.62 -20.19
CA GLY A 24 -2.26 -10.41 -19.10
C GLY A 24 -1.21 -10.95 -18.13
N LYS A 25 -0.06 -11.41 -18.64
CA LYS A 25 1.05 -11.90 -17.81
C LYS A 25 1.67 -10.78 -16.98
N GLY A 26 1.83 -9.59 -17.55
CA GLY A 26 2.33 -8.41 -16.82
C GLY A 26 1.39 -7.97 -15.71
N ILE A 27 0.08 -7.91 -15.98
CA ILE A 27 -0.94 -7.56 -14.96
C ILE A 27 -0.96 -8.59 -13.83
N GLY A 28 -0.86 -9.88 -14.16
CA GLY A 28 -0.81 -10.95 -13.17
C GLY A 28 0.40 -10.85 -12.23
N ASP A 29 1.59 -10.52 -12.75
CA ASP A 29 2.79 -10.34 -11.93
C ASP A 29 2.66 -9.14 -10.97
N ILE A 30 2.11 -8.02 -11.46
CA ILE A 30 1.84 -6.84 -10.63
C ILE A 30 0.83 -7.18 -9.54
N GLN A 31 -0.27 -7.85 -9.90
CA GLN A 31 -1.31 -8.23 -8.95
C GLN A 31 -0.78 -9.22 -7.90
N ALA A 32 0.06 -10.18 -8.31
CA ALA A 32 0.73 -11.10 -7.40
C ALA A 32 1.65 -10.38 -6.41
N ARG A 33 2.45 -9.40 -6.88
CA ARG A 33 3.31 -8.58 -6.00
C ARG A 33 2.50 -7.72 -5.03
N VAL A 34 1.40 -7.15 -5.49
CA VAL A 34 0.48 -6.39 -4.63
C VAL A 34 -0.10 -7.29 -3.56
N LEU A 35 -0.68 -8.44 -3.94
CA LEU A 35 -1.24 -9.40 -2.99
C LEU A 35 -0.18 -9.91 -2.01
N LEU A 36 1.03 -10.21 -2.48
CA LEU A 36 2.15 -10.63 -1.63
C LEU A 36 2.52 -9.54 -0.61
N THR A 37 2.60 -8.29 -1.06
CA THR A 37 2.89 -7.13 -0.19
C THR A 37 1.79 -6.96 0.85
N PHE A 38 0.53 -7.10 0.46
CA PHE A 38 -0.59 -7.06 1.40
C PHE A 38 -0.56 -8.24 2.37
N VAL A 39 -0.32 -9.47 1.92
CA VAL A 39 -0.22 -10.64 2.81
C VAL A 39 0.94 -10.50 3.80
N LEU A 40 2.03 -9.85 3.42
CA LEU A 40 3.18 -9.62 4.30
C LEU A 40 2.96 -8.47 5.28
N LEU A 41 2.40 -7.35 4.83
CA LEU A 41 2.19 -6.16 5.66
C LEU A 41 0.90 -6.20 6.49
N SER A 42 -0.13 -6.91 6.01
CA SER A 42 -1.42 -7.02 6.70
C SER A 42 -1.32 -7.65 8.09
N PRO A 43 -0.58 -8.74 8.35
CA PRO A 43 -0.41 -9.26 9.71
C PRO A 43 0.29 -8.25 10.62
N PHE A 44 1.24 -7.47 10.11
CA PHE A 44 1.88 -6.39 10.87
C PHE A 44 0.90 -5.24 11.16
N ALA A 45 0.07 -4.85 10.19
CA ALA A 45 -0.95 -3.82 10.37
C ALA A 45 -2.05 -4.26 11.36
N LEU A 46 -2.50 -5.52 11.28
CA LEU A 46 -3.44 -6.13 12.22
C LEU A 46 -2.84 -6.24 13.62
N ALA A 47 -1.60 -6.69 13.74
CA ALA A 47 -0.83 -6.70 14.98
C ALA A 47 -0.74 -5.31 15.60
N ALA A 48 -0.29 -4.32 14.84
CA ALA A 48 -0.17 -2.93 15.28
C ALA A 48 -1.53 -2.36 15.71
N ARG A 49 -2.62 -2.66 14.99
CA ARG A 49 -3.99 -2.29 15.36
C ARG A 49 -4.49 -3.00 16.63
N TRP A 50 -4.02 -4.22 16.89
CA TRP A 50 -4.39 -4.95 18.10
C TRP A 50 -3.61 -4.45 19.33
N TRP A 51 -2.33 -4.12 19.16
CA TRP A 51 -1.47 -3.70 20.28
C TRP A 51 -1.49 -2.20 20.55
N SER A 52 -1.42 -1.38 19.51
CA SER A 52 -1.63 0.06 19.61
C SER A 52 -3.07 0.34 19.21
N ASP A 53 -3.77 1.22 19.93
CA ASP A 53 -5.03 1.80 19.45
C ASP A 53 -4.73 3.16 18.83
N PRO A 54 -4.10 3.23 17.63
CA PRO A 54 -3.70 4.48 17.01
C PRO A 54 -4.90 5.35 16.63
N LEU A 55 -6.10 4.77 16.58
CA LEU A 55 -7.34 5.46 16.24
C LEU A 55 -8.25 5.73 17.44
N VAL A 56 -7.83 5.41 18.67
CA VAL A 56 -8.65 5.61 19.89
C VAL A 56 -10.06 5.00 19.74
N THR A 57 -10.14 3.90 18.99
CA THR A 57 -11.39 3.21 18.63
C THR A 57 -11.82 2.22 19.69
N LYS A 58 -10.90 1.75 20.54
CA LYS A 58 -11.21 0.82 21.62
C LYS A 58 -11.91 1.54 22.77
N ALA A 59 -12.89 0.86 23.37
CA ALA A 59 -13.69 1.39 24.47
C ALA A 59 -12.86 1.77 25.71
N ARG A 60 -11.66 1.19 25.86
CA ARG A 60 -10.74 1.42 26.99
C ARG A 60 -9.76 2.57 26.76
N THR A 61 -9.71 3.15 25.56
CA THR A 61 -8.82 4.26 25.27
C THR A 61 -9.46 5.58 25.71
N VAL A 62 -8.69 6.44 26.37
CA VAL A 62 -9.16 7.74 26.87
C VAL A 62 -9.66 8.57 25.68
N LYS A 63 -10.97 8.70 25.56
CA LYS A 63 -11.64 9.52 24.54
C LYS A 63 -11.76 10.96 25.05
N GLY A 64 -11.34 11.92 24.23
CA GLY A 64 -11.47 13.35 24.52
C GLY A 64 -10.15 14.11 24.43
N TRP A 65 -10.23 15.42 24.68
CA TRP A 65 -9.06 16.29 24.77
C TRP A 65 -8.14 15.77 25.88
N ARG A 66 -6.90 15.40 25.53
CA ARG A 66 -5.91 15.05 26.54
C ARG A 66 -5.67 16.27 27.42
N THR A 67 -5.91 16.11 28.71
CA THR A 67 -5.53 17.09 29.72
C THR A 67 -4.02 17.22 29.65
N ARG A 68 -3.55 18.35 29.11
CA ARG A 68 -2.13 18.66 29.12
C ARG A 68 -1.76 18.95 30.56
N GLU A 69 -0.85 18.17 31.14
CA GLU A 69 -0.28 18.55 32.43
C GLU A 69 0.32 19.94 32.29
N GLN A 70 -0.17 20.86 33.10
CA GLN A 70 0.41 22.19 33.16
C GLN A 70 1.78 22.02 33.81
N GLY A 71 2.85 22.09 33.01
CA GLY A 71 4.21 22.06 33.52
C GLY A 71 4.42 23.14 34.58
N ASP A 72 5.33 22.86 35.51
CA ASP A 72 5.57 23.66 36.70
C ASP A 72 5.84 25.15 36.39
N GLY A 73 5.26 26.02 37.22
CA GLY A 73 5.45 27.47 37.16
C GLY A 73 4.21 28.25 36.70
N THR A 74 4.29 29.56 36.88
CA THR A 74 3.21 30.47 36.50
C THR A 74 3.07 30.56 34.97
N PRO A 75 1.88 30.89 34.43
CA PRO A 75 1.69 31.10 32.99
C PRO A 75 2.67 32.11 32.38
N LYS A 76 3.05 33.15 33.15
CA LYS A 76 4.02 34.18 32.72
C LYS A 76 5.42 33.62 32.55
N GLU A 77 5.93 32.82 33.50
CA GLU A 77 7.26 32.22 33.41
C GLU A 77 7.39 31.24 32.25
N ARG A 78 6.32 30.50 31.94
CA ARG A 78 6.30 29.60 30.79
C ARG A 78 6.36 30.35 29.46
N ALA A 79 5.63 31.46 29.33
CA ALA A 79 5.66 32.30 28.13
C ALA A 79 7.05 32.91 27.87
N ALA A 80 7.78 33.26 28.93
CA ALA A 80 9.13 33.82 28.82
C ALA A 80 10.19 32.81 28.32
N ARG A 81 9.93 31.50 28.43
CA ARG A 81 10.85 30.42 27.98
C ARG A 81 10.59 29.96 26.54
N GLN A 82 9.60 30.54 25.84
CA GLN A 82 9.22 30.12 24.48
C GLN A 82 10.02 30.82 23.37
N PHE A 83 10.80 31.85 23.70
CA PHE A 83 11.62 32.62 22.77
C PHE A 83 13.11 32.47 23.10
#